data_AF-A0A3D1J8D8-F1
#
_entry.id   AF-A0A3D1J8D8-F1
#
_cell.length_a   1.000
_cell.length_b   1.000
_cell.length_c   1.000
_cell.angle_alpha   90.00
_cell.angle_beta   90.00
_cell.angle_gamma   90.00
#
_symmetry.space_group_name_H-M   'P 1'
#
loop_
_entity.id
_entity.type
_entity.pdbx_description
1 polymer ?
#
loop_
_entity_poly.entity_id
_entity_poly.type
_entity_poly.pdbx_seq_one_letter_code
_entity_poly.pdbx_strand_id
1 'polypeptide(L)'
;KEEKQRNFDFYEPMTVHESSLSPSVHAILAAELGMEEKALEMYERTARLDLDNYNNDTDDGLHITSMTGSWLAIVQGFAQMKTDHDHLGFAPFLPSTWRSYAFHINYRDRLIFVSVDDTTVTLKKISGESLPIKLYGKDCILETEVTADIV
;
A
#
# COMPACT_ATOMS: atom_id res chain seq x y z
N LYS A 1 -2.89 -5.35 16.66
CA LYS A 1 -3.62 -4.18 16.11
C LYS A 1 -3.69 -3.05 17.13
N GLU A 2 -4.20 -3.30 18.34
CA GLU A 2 -4.35 -2.30 19.42
C GLU A 2 -3.06 -1.54 19.77
N GLU A 3 -1.92 -2.24 19.87
CA GLU A 3 -0.64 -1.58 20.16
C GLU A 3 -0.23 -0.59 19.06
N LYS A 4 -0.41 -0.97 17.79
CA LYS A 4 -0.12 -0.08 16.65
C LYS A 4 -1.03 1.14 16.68
N GLN A 5 -2.33 0.94 16.94
CA GLN A 5 -3.31 2.03 17.04
C GLN A 5 -2.90 3.03 18.12
N ARG A 6 -2.65 2.54 19.35
CA ARG A 6 -2.23 3.39 20.47
C ARG A 6 -0.96 4.19 20.19
N ASN A 7 0.03 3.58 19.52
CA ASN A 7 1.26 4.28 19.16
C ASN A 7 1.01 5.29 18.05
N PHE A 8 0.23 4.94 17.02
CA PHE A 8 -0.11 5.83 15.93
C PHE A 8 -0.85 7.07 16.44
N ASP A 9 -1.91 6.88 17.24
CA ASP A 9 -2.72 7.96 17.82
C ASP A 9 -1.90 8.90 18.72
N PHE A 10 -0.82 8.40 19.32
CA PHE A 10 0.08 9.19 20.15
C PHE A 10 1.12 9.96 19.33
N TYR A 11 1.80 9.30 18.40
CA TYR A 11 2.97 9.86 17.70
C TYR A 11 2.60 10.64 16.45
N GLU A 12 1.59 10.23 15.68
CA GLU A 12 1.25 10.90 14.42
C GLU A 12 0.89 12.39 14.62
N PRO A 13 0.04 12.77 15.60
CA PRO A 13 -0.29 14.18 15.82
C PRO A 13 0.89 15.05 16.30
N MET A 14 1.95 14.42 16.81
CA MET A 14 3.17 15.10 17.26
C MET A 14 4.26 15.13 16.17
N THR A 15 4.04 14.46 15.04
CA THR A 15 5.03 14.35 13.97
C THR A 15 4.81 15.46 12.95
N VAL A 16 5.81 16.33 12.77
CA VAL A 16 5.75 17.45 11.80
C VAL A 16 5.94 17.01 10.34
N HIS A 17 6.43 15.79 10.15
CA HIS A 17 6.69 15.16 8.84
C HIS A 17 7.62 16.00 7.93
N GLU A 18 8.63 16.65 8.50
CA GLU A 18 9.63 17.43 7.76
C GLU A 18 10.56 16.54 6.91
N SER A 19 10.78 15.29 7.34
CA SER A 19 11.49 14.32 6.50
C SER A 19 10.55 13.74 5.44
N SER A 20 11.01 13.76 4.19
CA SER A 20 10.32 13.19 3.03
C SER A 20 10.03 11.68 3.12
N LEU A 21 10.65 10.98 4.07
CA LEU A 21 10.43 9.56 4.40
C LEU A 21 9.23 9.34 5.33
N SER A 22 8.76 10.39 6.02
CA SER A 22 7.79 10.26 7.09
C SER A 22 6.37 9.90 6.61
N PRO A 23 5.80 10.57 5.59
CA PRO A 23 4.41 10.35 5.23
C PRO A 23 4.12 8.94 4.73
N SER A 24 5.01 8.32 3.95
CA SER A 24 4.78 6.98 3.40
C SER A 24 4.63 5.90 4.48
N VAL A 25 5.41 5.97 5.56
CA VAL A 25 5.30 5.02 6.68
C VAL A 25 3.99 5.23 7.44
N HIS A 26 3.59 6.49 7.63
CA HIS A 26 2.32 6.80 8.26
C HIS A 26 1.11 6.38 7.40
N ALA A 27 1.21 6.52 6.08
CA ALA A 27 0.20 6.03 5.15
C ALA A 27 0.00 4.50 5.27
N ILE A 28 1.09 3.74 5.32
CA ILE A 28 1.05 2.28 5.45
C ILE A 28 0.45 1.86 6.80
N LEU A 29 0.83 2.51 7.90
CA LEU A 29 0.30 2.21 9.23
C LEU A 29 -1.18 2.58 9.34
N ALA A 30 -1.58 3.75 8.86
CA ALA A 30 -2.97 4.18 8.83
C ALA A 30 -3.84 3.21 8.02
N ALA A 31 -3.36 2.78 6.85
CA ALA A 31 -4.00 1.78 6.01
C ALA A 31 -4.20 0.44 6.75
N GLU A 32 -3.16 -0.07 7.43
CA GLU A 32 -3.25 -1.30 8.21
C GLU A 32 -4.22 -1.19 9.41
N LEU A 33 -4.35 0.00 9.98
CA LEU A 33 -5.26 0.28 11.09
C LEU A 33 -6.73 0.43 10.65
N GLY A 34 -6.97 0.64 9.36
CA GLY A 34 -8.30 0.92 8.79
C GLY A 34 -8.66 2.41 8.83
N MET A 35 -7.67 3.30 8.97
CA MET A 35 -7.84 4.75 8.98
C MET A 35 -7.71 5.28 7.54
N GLU A 36 -8.71 4.96 6.70
CA GLU A 36 -8.69 5.20 5.25
C GLU A 36 -8.36 6.65 4.89
N GLU A 37 -9.08 7.63 5.46
CA GLU A 37 -8.90 9.05 5.15
C GLU A 37 -7.47 9.51 5.48
N LYS A 38 -6.94 9.12 6.65
CA LYS A 38 -5.58 9.44 7.07
C LYS A 38 -4.53 8.74 6.18
N ALA A 39 -4.80 7.52 5.73
CA ALA A 39 -3.91 6.81 4.82
C ALA A 39 -3.83 7.50 3.46
N LEU A 40 -4.97 7.96 2.93
CA LEU A 40 -5.04 8.72 1.68
C LEU A 40 -4.37 10.10 1.81
N GLU A 41 -4.62 10.83 2.90
CA GLU A 41 -3.96 12.12 3.20
C GLU A 41 -2.43 11.98 3.15
N MET A 42 -1.89 10.97 3.83
CA MET A 42 -0.45 10.73 3.89
C MET A 42 0.11 10.22 2.56
N TYR A 43 -0.66 9.43 1.80
CA TYR A 43 -0.30 9.02 0.44
C TYR A 43 -0.17 10.24 -0.49
N GLU A 44 -1.14 11.16 -0.48
CA GLU A 44 -1.11 12.35 -1.33
C GLU A 44 0.11 13.21 -1.01
N ARG A 45 0.43 13.38 0.27
CA ARG A 45 1.63 14.10 0.71
C ARG A 45 2.93 13.47 0.20
N THR A 46 3.08 12.13 0.23
CA THR A 46 4.30 11.48 -0.31
C THR A 46 4.33 11.46 -1.83
N ALA A 47 3.20 11.20 -2.49
CA ALA A 47 3.14 11.06 -3.95
C ALA A 47 3.28 12.41 -4.68
N ARG A 48 2.91 13.51 -4.02
CA ARG A 48 2.94 14.85 -4.59
C ARG A 48 3.96 15.77 -3.91
N LEU A 49 4.86 15.23 -3.06
CA LEU A 49 5.81 16.02 -2.27
C LEU A 49 6.55 17.06 -3.11
N ASP A 50 7.24 16.60 -4.15
CA ASP A 50 8.01 17.48 -5.04
C ASP A 50 7.09 18.32 -5.94
N LEU A 51 5.98 17.74 -6.43
CA LEU A 51 5.05 18.39 -7.35
C LEU A 51 4.36 19.61 -6.75
N ASP A 52 4.01 19.53 -5.47
CA ASP A 52 3.31 20.59 -4.73
C ASP A 52 4.24 21.35 -3.77
N ASN A 53 5.54 21.02 -3.78
CA ASN A 53 6.58 21.61 -2.93
C ASN A 53 6.19 21.62 -1.43
N TYR A 54 5.70 20.49 -0.92
CA TYR A 54 5.16 20.37 0.45
C TYR A 54 6.16 20.80 1.54
N ASN A 55 7.44 20.54 1.32
CA ASN A 55 8.51 20.86 2.26
C ASN A 55 9.15 22.25 2.01
N ASN A 56 8.75 22.95 0.94
CA ASN A 56 9.32 24.23 0.51
C ASN A 56 10.83 24.18 0.19
N ASP A 57 11.32 23.05 -0.31
CA ASP A 57 12.74 22.77 -0.60
C ASP A 57 12.96 22.00 -1.92
N THR A 58 11.93 21.85 -2.78
CA THR A 58 12.09 21.17 -4.09
C THR A 58 13.08 21.89 -5.03
N ASP A 59 13.34 23.18 -4.81
CA ASP A 59 14.34 23.94 -5.56
C ASP A 59 15.79 23.50 -5.27
N ASP A 60 16.03 22.88 -4.11
CA ASP A 60 17.31 22.23 -3.78
C ASP A 60 17.49 20.87 -4.49
N GLY A 61 16.40 20.28 -4.98
CA GLY A 61 16.39 19.04 -5.74
C GLY A 61 15.20 18.13 -5.42
N LEU A 62 15.13 16.99 -6.12
CA LEU A 62 14.06 16.03 -5.95
C LEU A 62 14.31 15.07 -4.79
N HIS A 63 13.24 14.72 -4.06
CA HIS A 63 13.31 13.78 -2.94
C HIS A 63 13.25 12.32 -3.41
N ILE A 64 14.35 11.83 -3.99
CA ILE A 64 14.46 10.47 -4.56
C ILE A 64 13.99 9.38 -3.59
N THR A 65 14.28 9.51 -2.29
CA THR A 65 13.82 8.56 -1.28
C THR A 65 12.30 8.57 -1.11
N SER A 66 11.66 9.75 -1.18
CA SER A 66 10.21 9.90 -1.08
C SER A 66 9.47 9.31 -2.27
N MET A 67 10.08 9.31 -3.46
CA MET A 67 9.47 8.72 -4.66
C MET A 67 9.09 7.24 -4.45
N THR A 68 9.91 6.48 -3.70
CA THR A 68 9.59 5.09 -3.34
C THR A 68 8.36 4.99 -2.44
N GLY A 69 8.11 6.00 -1.61
CA GLY A 69 6.99 6.08 -0.68
C GLY A 69 5.63 6.01 -1.36
N SER A 70 5.49 6.63 -2.54
CA SER A 70 4.26 6.57 -3.36
C SER A 70 3.88 5.14 -3.73
N TRP A 71 4.86 4.34 -4.16
CA TRP A 71 4.64 2.94 -4.52
C TRP A 71 4.37 2.08 -3.29
N LEU A 72 5.13 2.29 -2.21
CA LEU A 72 4.97 1.52 -0.97
C LEU A 72 3.61 1.76 -0.31
N ALA A 73 3.11 2.99 -0.31
CA ALA A 73 1.79 3.32 0.23
C ALA A 73 0.65 2.61 -0.52
N ILE A 74 0.76 2.45 -1.85
CA ILE A 74 -0.21 1.65 -2.62
C ILE A 74 -0.06 0.15 -2.30
N VAL A 75 1.15 -0.39 -2.39
CA VAL A 75 1.36 -1.84 -2.37
C VAL A 75 1.31 -2.41 -0.95
N GLN A 76 2.02 -1.80 0.01
CA GLN A 76 2.05 -2.26 1.40
C GLN A 76 0.97 -1.59 2.27
N GLY A 77 0.51 -0.41 1.89
CA GLY A 77 -0.61 0.27 2.55
C GLY A 77 -1.95 -0.22 2.00
N PHE A 78 -2.40 0.33 0.88
CA PHE A 78 -3.77 0.10 0.37
C PHE A 78 -4.03 -1.36 0.00
N ALA A 79 -3.10 -2.02 -0.69
CA ALA A 79 -3.23 -3.43 -1.04
C ALA A 79 -2.90 -4.39 0.11
N GLN A 80 -2.35 -3.85 1.21
CA GLN A 80 -1.85 -4.58 2.37
C GLN A 80 -0.97 -5.79 1.98
N MET A 81 -0.09 -5.62 0.98
CA MET A 81 0.84 -6.66 0.60
C MET A 81 1.77 -6.97 1.78
N LYS A 82 1.72 -8.20 2.26
CA LYS A 82 2.58 -8.69 3.34
C LYS A 82 3.31 -9.95 2.89
N THR A 83 4.55 -10.06 3.30
CA THR A 83 5.35 -11.27 3.14
C THR A 83 5.76 -11.76 4.51
N ASP A 84 5.31 -12.95 4.91
CA ASP A 84 5.64 -13.54 6.21
C ASP A 84 5.79 -15.05 6.09
N HIS A 85 6.84 -15.63 6.67
CA HIS A 85 7.14 -17.08 6.66
C HIS A 85 6.83 -17.78 5.32
N ASP A 86 7.37 -17.26 4.21
CA ASP A 86 7.17 -17.77 2.84
C ASP A 86 5.77 -17.59 2.22
N HIS A 87 4.87 -16.87 2.88
CA HIS A 87 3.54 -16.55 2.35
C HIS A 87 3.48 -15.12 1.79
N LEU A 88 2.82 -14.98 0.65
CA LEU A 88 2.42 -13.69 0.07
C LEU A 88 0.95 -13.45 0.40
N GLY A 89 0.64 -12.33 1.06
CA GLY A 89 -0.71 -12.00 1.50
C GLY A 89 -1.16 -10.61 1.03
N PHE A 90 -2.47 -10.46 0.81
CA PHE A 90 -3.13 -9.21 0.46
C PHE A 90 -4.45 -9.07 1.21
N ALA A 91 -4.80 -7.84 1.55
CA ALA A 91 -6.10 -7.46 2.09
C ALA A 91 -6.44 -6.03 1.62
N PRO A 92 -6.66 -5.85 0.31
CA PRO A 92 -6.79 -4.53 -0.26
C PRO A 92 -8.09 -3.85 0.16
N PHE A 93 -8.02 -2.52 0.27
CA PHE A 93 -9.21 -1.67 0.20
C PHE A 93 -9.04 -0.65 -0.93
N LEU A 94 -10.13 -0.04 -1.36
CA LEU A 94 -10.14 1.06 -2.33
C LEU A 94 -10.38 2.38 -1.58
N PRO A 95 -9.47 3.37 -1.67
CA PRO A 95 -9.78 4.71 -1.18
C PRO A 95 -11.04 5.26 -1.86
N SER A 96 -11.95 5.84 -1.07
CA SER A 96 -13.28 6.31 -1.49
C SER A 96 -13.29 7.33 -2.62
N THR A 97 -12.18 8.04 -2.84
CA THR A 97 -12.03 9.01 -3.94
C THR A 97 -11.58 8.36 -5.25
N TRP A 98 -11.20 7.08 -5.24
CA TRP A 98 -10.69 6.36 -6.40
C TRP A 98 -11.76 5.46 -7.01
N ARG A 99 -11.57 5.10 -8.28
CA ARG A 99 -12.42 4.11 -8.97
C ARG A 99 -11.79 2.72 -8.98
N SER A 100 -10.47 2.68 -9.14
CA SER A 100 -9.67 1.47 -9.12
C SER A 100 -8.19 1.82 -9.03
N TYR A 101 -7.37 0.83 -8.68
CA TYR A 101 -5.92 0.87 -8.87
C TYR A 101 -5.41 -0.51 -9.28
N ALA A 102 -4.26 -0.52 -9.96
CA ALA A 102 -3.62 -1.76 -10.33
C ALA A 102 -2.10 -1.61 -10.40
N PHE A 103 -1.39 -2.70 -10.14
CA PHE A 103 0.07 -2.74 -10.19
C PHE A 103 0.58 -4.15 -10.48
N HIS A 104 1.86 -4.25 -10.79
CA HIS A 104 2.58 -5.52 -10.90
C HIS A 104 3.59 -5.65 -9.77
N ILE A 105 3.80 -6.88 -9.31
CA ILE A 105 4.94 -7.25 -8.47
C ILE A 105 5.65 -8.47 -9.05
N ASN A 106 6.94 -8.57 -8.75
CA ASN A 106 7.69 -9.81 -8.91
C ASN A 106 7.87 -10.45 -7.53
N TYR A 107 7.42 -11.69 -7.38
CA TYR A 107 7.58 -12.45 -6.14
C TYR A 107 8.05 -13.86 -6.46
N ARG A 108 9.29 -14.18 -6.07
CA ARG A 108 9.90 -15.51 -6.28
C ARG A 108 9.76 -15.99 -7.73
N ASP A 109 10.30 -15.21 -8.68
CA ASP A 109 10.29 -15.49 -10.12
C ASP A 109 8.89 -15.58 -10.76
N ARG A 110 7.88 -14.98 -10.12
CA ARG A 110 6.51 -14.89 -10.64
C ARG A 110 6.12 -13.43 -10.80
N LEU A 111 5.64 -13.08 -11.99
CA LEU A 111 5.03 -11.78 -12.25
C LEU A 111 3.55 -11.87 -11.92
N ILE A 112 3.10 -11.06 -10.96
CA ILE A 112 1.71 -11.03 -10.50
C ILE A 112 1.14 -9.64 -10.77
N PHE A 113 0.00 -9.60 -11.44
CA PHE A 113 -0.82 -8.41 -11.61
C PHE A 113 -1.89 -8.39 -10.52
N VAL A 114 -2.02 -7.25 -9.84
CA VAL A 114 -3.05 -7.01 -8.83
C VAL A 114 -3.91 -5.84 -9.30
N SER A 115 -5.23 -6.02 -9.32
CA SER A 115 -6.19 -4.95 -9.61
C SER A 115 -7.30 -4.93 -8.58
N VAL A 116 -7.69 -3.74 -8.16
CA VAL A 116 -8.70 -3.48 -7.13
C VAL A 116 -9.65 -2.43 -7.69
N ASP A 117 -10.94 -2.71 -7.69
CA ASP A 117 -12.01 -1.75 -8.03
C ASP A 117 -12.96 -1.57 -6.84
N ASP A 118 -14.17 -1.04 -7.04
CA ASP A 118 -15.14 -0.78 -5.98
C ASP A 118 -15.83 -2.05 -5.46
N THR A 119 -15.70 -3.16 -6.17
CA THR A 119 -16.40 -4.41 -5.88
C THR A 119 -15.44 -5.56 -5.58
N THR A 120 -14.33 -5.64 -6.30
CA THR A 120 -13.48 -6.81 -6.32
C THR A 120 -11.99 -6.49 -6.25
N VAL A 121 -11.26 -7.47 -5.74
CA VAL A 121 -9.82 -7.63 -5.93
C VAL A 121 -9.57 -8.82 -6.84
N THR A 122 -8.72 -8.63 -7.84
CA THR A 122 -8.26 -9.69 -8.74
C THR A 122 -6.74 -9.77 -8.74
N LEU A 123 -6.22 -10.97 -8.52
CA LEU A 123 -4.80 -11.30 -8.65
C LEU A 123 -4.65 -12.22 -9.85
N LYS A 124 -3.78 -11.86 -10.80
CA LYS A 124 -3.44 -12.70 -11.96
C LYS A 124 -1.97 -13.04 -11.94
N LYS A 125 -1.63 -14.31 -12.06
CA LYS A 125 -0.26 -14.74 -12.31
C LYS A 125 0.01 -14.62 -13.81
N ILE A 126 0.79 -13.62 -14.19
CA ILE A 126 1.17 -13.35 -15.58
C ILE A 126 2.25 -14.34 -16.04
N SER A 127 3.19 -14.70 -15.17
CA SER A 127 4.22 -15.69 -15.46
C SER A 127 4.74 -16.40 -14.20
N GLY A 128 5.43 -17.53 -14.38
CA GLY A 128 5.98 -18.36 -13.32
C GLY A 128 5.06 -19.51 -12.89
N GLU A 129 5.45 -20.25 -11.86
CA GLU A 129 4.69 -21.39 -11.32
C GLU A 129 3.55 -20.93 -10.40
N SER A 130 2.56 -21.80 -10.17
CA SER A 130 1.53 -21.53 -9.15
C SER A 130 2.17 -21.29 -7.76
N LEU A 131 1.46 -20.57 -6.91
CA LEU A 131 1.91 -20.29 -5.55
C LEU A 131 0.74 -20.15 -4.57
N PRO A 132 0.96 -20.53 -3.29
CA PRO A 132 0.02 -20.22 -2.24
C PRO A 132 0.04 -18.72 -1.93
N ILE A 133 -1.14 -18.14 -1.77
CA ILE A 133 -1.34 -16.76 -1.34
C ILE A 133 -2.41 -16.71 -0.23
N LYS A 134 -2.41 -15.61 0.52
CA LYS A 134 -3.50 -15.27 1.45
C LYS A 134 -4.26 -14.06 0.95
N LEU A 135 -5.56 -14.18 0.73
CA LEU A 135 -6.42 -13.07 0.36
C LEU A 135 -7.47 -12.85 1.45
N TYR A 136 -7.44 -11.68 2.10
CA TYR A 136 -8.24 -11.38 3.31
C TYR A 136 -8.10 -12.46 4.40
N GLY A 137 -6.89 -12.97 4.58
CA GLY A 137 -6.58 -14.03 5.54
C GLY A 137 -7.03 -15.45 5.12
N LYS A 138 -7.68 -15.62 3.97
CA LYS A 138 -8.05 -16.93 3.41
C LYS A 138 -6.93 -17.48 2.53
N ASP A 139 -6.50 -18.70 2.81
CA ASP A 139 -5.53 -19.40 1.97
C ASP A 139 -6.14 -19.79 0.62
N CYS A 140 -5.43 -19.51 -0.48
CA CYS A 140 -5.78 -19.97 -1.81
C CYS A 140 -4.54 -20.19 -2.67
N ILE A 141 -4.69 -20.92 -3.77
CA ILE A 141 -3.63 -21.15 -4.75
C ILE A 141 -3.88 -20.24 -5.94
N LEU A 142 -2.90 -19.39 -6.28
CA LEU A 142 -2.94 -18.60 -7.49
C LEU A 142 -2.36 -19.42 -8.66
N GLU A 143 -3.24 -20.17 -9.33
CA GLU A 143 -2.88 -20.96 -10.52
C GLU A 143 -2.81 -20.11 -11.79
N THR A 144 -3.81 -19.26 -12.01
CA THR A 144 -3.86 -18.28 -13.11
C THR A 144 -4.46 -16.98 -12.60
N GLU A 145 -5.61 -17.06 -11.94
CA GLU A 145 -6.36 -15.91 -11.45
C GLU A 145 -7.11 -16.27 -10.16
N VAL A 146 -7.20 -15.33 -9.24
CA VAL A 146 -8.05 -15.38 -8.05
C VAL A 146 -8.77 -14.05 -7.95
N THR A 147 -10.09 -14.09 -7.79
CA THR A 147 -10.94 -12.91 -7.57
C THR A 147 -11.75 -13.09 -6.29
N ALA A 148 -11.88 -12.01 -5.51
CA ALA A 148 -12.74 -11.96 -4.33
C ALA A 148 -13.38 -10.58 -4.22
N ASP A 149 -14.52 -10.51 -3.53
CA ASP A 149 -15.14 -9.23 -3.18
C ASP A 149 -14.28 -8.49 -2.15
N ILE A 150 -14.29 -7.16 -2.20
CA ILE A 150 -13.66 -6.33 -1.17
C ILE A 150 -14.44 -6.44 0.15
N VAL A 151 -13.71 -6.50 1.26
CA VAL A 151 -14.23 -6.67 2.62
C VAL A 151 -14.02 -5.42 3.45
#